data_AF-A0A7J3UYZ4-F1
#
_entry.id   AF-A0A7J3UYZ4-F1
#
_cell.length_a   1.000
_cell.length_b   1.000
_cell.length_c   1.000
_cell.angle_alpha   90.00
_cell.angle_beta   90.00
_cell.angle_gamma   90.00
#
_symmetry.space_group_name_H-M   'P 1'
#
loop_
_entity.id
_entity.type
_entity.pdbx_description
1 polymer ?
#
loop_
_entity_poly.entity_id
_entity_poly.type
_entity_poly.pdbx_seq_one_letter_code
_entity_poly.pdbx_strand_id
1 'polypeptide(L)'
;EAVRKFYESGKIIASVCTGAFILAEAGILKGKKATSFHTVVNQLSGYGACPLKERVVVDGNVVTGAGISSSIDVGIKLVEIMMGREAAETVTQWVEYCPPS
;
A
#
# COMPACT_ATOMS: atom_id res chain seq x y z
N GLU A 1 -14.90 8.34 -5.56
CA GLU A 1 -15.80 7.44 -6.32
C GLU A 1 -15.05 6.38 -7.14
N ALA A 2 -14.14 6.76 -8.05
CA ALA A 2 -13.42 5.80 -8.90
C ALA A 2 -12.69 4.68 -8.12
N VAL A 3 -11.94 5.04 -7.08
CA VAL A 3 -11.18 4.05 -6.28
C VAL A 3 -12.09 3.02 -5.59
N ARG A 4 -13.29 3.45 -5.15
CA ARG A 4 -14.29 2.54 -4.56
C ARG A 4 -14.81 1.54 -5.60
N LYS A 5 -15.10 1.98 -6.83
CA LYS A 5 -15.54 1.08 -7.93
C LYS A 5 -14.48 0.03 -8.28
N PHE A 6 -13.21 0.41 -8.32
CA PHE A 6 -12.12 -0.55 -8.54
C PHE A 6 -12.00 -1.55 -7.38
N TYR A 7 -12.16 -1.08 -6.14
CA TYR A 7 -12.14 -1.96 -4.97
C TYR A 7 -13.29 -2.97 -4.97
N GLU A 8 -14.52 -2.52 -5.24
CA GLU A 8 -15.72 -3.35 -5.28
C GLU A 8 -15.70 -4.38 -6.42
N SER A 9 -14.97 -4.10 -7.50
CA SER A 9 -14.72 -5.07 -8.59
C SER A 9 -13.55 -6.04 -8.31
N GLY A 10 -13.06 -6.08 -7.07
CA GLY A 10 -12.03 -7.02 -6.63
C GLY A 10 -10.62 -6.72 -7.14
N LYS A 11 -10.37 -5.51 -7.66
CA LYS A 11 -9.03 -5.12 -8.13
C LYS A 11 -8.10 -4.81 -6.95
N ILE A 12 -6.81 -4.92 -7.19
CA ILE A 12 -5.79 -4.48 -6.24
C ILE A 12 -5.81 -2.94 -6.20
N ILE A 13 -5.83 -2.39 -4.99
CA ILE A 13 -5.76 -0.96 -4.73
C ILE A 13 -4.47 -0.65 -4.01
N ALA A 14 -3.69 0.29 -4.54
CA ALA A 14 -2.45 0.74 -3.93
C ALA A 14 -2.52 2.23 -3.59
N SER A 15 -1.84 2.62 -2.51
CA SER A 15 -1.57 4.04 -2.22
C SER A 15 -0.21 4.18 -1.56
N VAL A 16 0.36 5.39 -1.63
CA VAL A 16 1.60 5.75 -0.97
C VAL A 16 1.41 7.07 -0.22
N CYS A 17 2.14 7.26 0.86
CA CYS A 17 2.17 8.48 1.64
C CYS A 17 0.76 8.81 2.15
N THR A 18 0.35 10.05 2.04
CA THR A 18 -1.00 10.51 2.42
C THR A 18 -2.10 10.01 1.50
N GLY A 19 -1.77 9.34 0.39
CA GLY A 19 -2.77 8.72 -0.51
C GLY A 19 -3.65 7.69 0.21
N ALA A 20 -3.19 7.10 1.32
CA ALA A 20 -3.99 6.21 2.15
C ALA A 20 -5.26 6.88 2.70
N PHE A 21 -5.25 8.21 2.92
CA PHE A 21 -6.44 8.94 3.37
C PHE A 21 -7.53 9.01 2.30
N ILE A 22 -7.17 8.99 1.01
CA ILE A 22 -8.16 8.88 -0.07
C ILE A 22 -8.90 7.54 0.03
N LEU A 23 -8.17 6.46 0.37
CA LEU A 23 -8.76 5.14 0.59
C LEU A 23 -9.63 5.11 1.86
N ALA A 24 -9.18 5.80 2.92
CA ALA A 24 -9.88 5.93 4.18
C ALA A 24 -11.23 6.65 4.01
N GLU A 25 -11.23 7.82 3.37
CA GLU A 25 -12.42 8.59 3.00
C GLU A 25 -13.36 7.82 2.08
N ALA A 26 -12.80 6.97 1.20
CA ALA A 26 -13.58 6.06 0.38
C ALA A 26 -14.22 4.88 1.18
N GLY A 27 -13.92 4.74 2.47
CA GLY A 27 -14.42 3.68 3.35
C GLY A 27 -13.73 2.33 3.17
N ILE A 28 -12.68 2.27 2.34
CA ILE A 28 -11.99 1.02 1.97
C ILE A 28 -11.17 0.48 3.14
N LEU A 29 -10.61 1.36 3.97
CA LEU A 29 -9.71 0.96 5.06
C LEU A 29 -10.42 0.56 6.36
N LYS A 30 -11.75 0.57 6.41
CA LYS A 30 -12.50 0.22 7.63
C LYS A 30 -12.22 -1.23 8.02
N GLY A 31 -11.66 -1.44 9.22
CA GLY A 31 -11.26 -2.73 9.74
C GLY A 31 -9.97 -3.32 9.15
N LYS A 32 -9.28 -2.59 8.26
CA LYS A 32 -8.05 -3.05 7.59
C LYS A 32 -6.79 -2.51 8.24
N LYS A 33 -5.72 -3.28 8.16
CA LYS A 33 -4.36 -2.83 8.43
C LYS A 33 -3.89 -1.91 7.30
N ALA A 34 -3.29 -0.77 7.65
CA ALA A 34 -2.78 0.18 6.67
C ALA A 34 -1.62 1.02 7.23
N THR A 35 -0.76 1.53 6.35
CA THR A 35 0.28 2.52 6.67
C THR A 35 0.06 3.81 5.88
N SER A 36 0.78 4.86 6.23
CA SER A 36 0.79 6.17 5.55
C SER A 36 2.05 6.94 5.95
N PHE A 37 2.12 8.23 5.60
CA PHE A 37 3.22 9.09 6.02
C PHE A 37 3.33 9.15 7.55
N HIS A 38 4.56 9.03 8.06
CA HIS A 38 4.82 8.73 9.47
C HIS A 38 4.24 9.77 10.46
N THR A 39 4.10 11.04 10.05
CA THR A 39 3.53 12.09 10.91
C THR A 39 2.02 12.00 11.07
N VAL A 40 1.33 11.32 10.15
CA VAL A 40 -0.14 11.28 10.10
C VAL A 40 -0.71 9.87 10.19
N VAL A 41 0.10 8.81 10.08
CA VAL A 41 -0.37 7.41 10.02
C VAL A 41 -1.37 7.03 11.13
N ASN A 42 -1.16 7.51 12.36
CA ASN A 42 -2.05 7.21 13.48
C ASN A 42 -3.48 7.77 13.29
N GLN A 43 -3.66 8.82 12.49
CA GLN A 43 -4.96 9.43 12.22
C GLN A 43 -5.88 8.50 11.40
N LEU A 44 -5.34 7.50 10.72
CA LEU A 44 -6.14 6.48 10.02
C LEU A 44 -7.08 5.72 10.97
N SER A 45 -6.75 5.64 12.27
CA SER A 45 -7.64 5.06 13.29
C SER A 45 -8.99 5.78 13.39
N GLY A 46 -9.02 7.10 13.15
CA GLY A 46 -10.26 7.88 13.09
C GLY A 46 -11.21 7.47 11.95
N TYR A 47 -10.69 6.78 10.94
CA TYR A 47 -11.44 6.21 9.82
C TYR A 47 -11.78 4.72 10.02
N GLY A 48 -11.47 4.17 11.19
CA GLY A 48 -11.69 2.76 11.52
C GLY A 48 -10.64 1.81 10.95
N ALA A 49 -9.50 2.31 10.48
CA ALA A 49 -8.36 1.46 10.09
C ALA A 49 -7.50 1.07 11.29
N CYS A 50 -6.65 0.06 11.11
CA CYS A 50 -5.63 -0.40 12.06
C CYS A 50 -4.25 0.11 11.58
N PRO A 51 -3.78 1.29 12.04
CA PRO A 51 -2.54 1.88 11.53
C PRO A 51 -1.30 1.09 11.97
N LEU A 52 -0.41 0.81 11.02
CA LEU A 52 0.90 0.18 11.24
C LEU A 52 2.02 1.10 10.76
N LYS A 53 3.13 1.12 11.51
CA LYS A 53 4.34 1.90 11.17
C LYS A 53 5.33 1.04 10.39
N GLU A 54 4.88 0.50 9.27
CA GLU A 54 5.66 -0.35 8.36
C GLU A 54 5.81 0.34 7.00
N ARG A 55 6.88 0.03 6.25
CA ARG A 55 7.13 0.65 4.93
C ARG A 55 6.05 0.30 3.91
N VAL A 56 5.59 -0.96 3.92
CA VAL A 56 4.52 -1.47 3.06
C VAL A 56 3.64 -2.40 3.89
N VAL A 57 2.33 -2.20 3.83
CA VAL A 57 1.32 -3.06 4.47
C VAL A 57 0.40 -3.60 3.40
N VAL A 58 0.16 -4.92 3.44
CA VAL A 58 -0.78 -5.62 2.56
C VAL A 58 -1.90 -6.22 3.41
N ASP A 59 -3.15 -5.90 3.09
CA ASP A 59 -4.35 -6.44 3.73
C ASP A 59 -5.40 -6.80 2.66
N GLY A 60 -5.42 -8.08 2.28
CA GLY A 60 -6.21 -8.57 1.15
C GLY A 60 -5.75 -7.94 -0.16
N ASN A 61 -6.67 -7.30 -0.88
CA ASN A 61 -6.40 -6.59 -2.14
C ASN A 61 -5.98 -5.12 -1.94
N VAL A 62 -5.67 -4.68 -0.71
CA VAL A 62 -5.23 -3.31 -0.43
C VAL A 62 -3.75 -3.32 -0.05
N VAL A 63 -2.96 -2.50 -0.76
CA VAL A 63 -1.54 -2.27 -0.51
C VAL A 63 -1.36 -0.80 -0.13
N THR A 64 -0.74 -0.53 1.02
CA THR A 64 -0.43 0.85 1.44
C THR A 64 1.06 0.98 1.69
N GLY A 65 1.66 2.06 1.19
CA GLY A 65 3.05 2.44 1.43
C GLY A 65 3.14 3.64 2.37
N ALA A 66 4.21 3.67 3.17
CA ALA A 66 4.54 4.77 4.06
C ALA A 66 4.98 6.02 3.27
N GLY A 67 6.11 6.66 3.62
CA GLY A 67 6.58 7.86 2.93
C GLY A 67 6.92 7.63 1.45
N ILE A 68 7.17 8.71 0.71
CA ILE A 68 7.39 8.69 -0.75
C ILE A 68 8.44 7.65 -1.17
N SER A 69 9.52 7.48 -0.40
CA SER A 69 10.57 6.51 -0.72
C SER A 69 10.11 5.04 -0.68
N SER A 70 8.97 4.72 -0.06
CA SER A 70 8.38 3.38 -0.11
C SER A 70 7.63 3.10 -1.41
N SER A 71 7.57 4.05 -2.35
CA SER A 71 6.87 3.84 -3.64
C SER A 71 7.49 2.68 -4.43
N ILE A 72 8.82 2.53 -4.37
CA ILE A 72 9.54 1.44 -5.05
C ILE A 72 9.20 0.10 -4.37
N ASP A 73 9.21 0.07 -3.04
CA ASP A 73 8.80 -1.11 -2.25
C ASP A 73 7.36 -1.55 -2.59
N VAL A 74 6.43 -0.60 -2.71
CA VAL A 74 5.04 -0.87 -3.13
C VAL A 74 5.00 -1.41 -4.56
N GLY A 75 5.74 -0.81 -5.49
CA GLY A 75 5.82 -1.28 -6.88
C GLY A 75 6.31 -2.73 -6.98
N ILE A 76 7.40 -3.07 -6.28
CA ILE A 76 7.93 -4.43 -6.22
C ILE A 76 6.91 -5.39 -5.60
N LYS A 77 6.24 -4.97 -4.52
CA LYS A 77 5.18 -5.79 -3.89
C LYS A 77 4.00 -6.05 -4.84
N LEU A 78 3.63 -5.07 -5.67
CA LEU A 78 2.60 -5.26 -6.70
C LEU A 78 3.03 -6.25 -7.77
N VAL A 79 4.29 -6.18 -8.24
CA VAL A 79 4.86 -7.17 -9.17
C VAL A 79 4.80 -8.56 -8.53
N GLU A 80 5.18 -8.70 -7.27
CA GLU A 80 5.14 -9.98 -6.55
C GLU A 80 3.72 -10.55 -6.48
N ILE A 81 2.73 -9.72 -6.13
CA ILE A 81 1.32 -10.14 -6.02
C ILE A 81 0.77 -10.55 -7.40
N MET A 82 1.14 -9.83 -8.47
CA MET A 82 0.56 -10.02 -9.80
C MET A 82 1.26 -11.07 -10.64
N MET A 83 2.57 -11.23 -10.47
CA MET A 83 3.45 -12.01 -11.36
C MET A 83 4.31 -13.02 -10.61
N GLY A 84 4.25 -13.04 -9.28
CA GLY A 84 5.02 -13.94 -8.44
C GLY A 84 6.40 -13.40 -8.05
N ARG A 85 7.02 -14.12 -7.13
CA ARG A 85 8.26 -13.71 -6.46
C ARG A 85 9.46 -13.59 -7.41
N GLU A 86 9.60 -14.51 -8.35
CA GLU A 86 10.71 -14.50 -9.32
C GLU A 86 10.71 -13.24 -10.19
N ALA A 87 9.53 -12.79 -10.63
CA ALA A 87 9.38 -11.54 -11.38
C ALA A 87 9.74 -10.33 -10.51
N ALA A 88 9.33 -10.31 -9.24
CA ALA A 88 9.67 -9.23 -8.32
C ALA A 88 11.17 -9.15 -8.04
N GLU A 89 11.84 -10.30 -7.85
CA GLU A 89 13.29 -10.40 -7.68
C GLU A 89 14.03 -9.91 -8.94
N THR A 90 13.56 -10.33 -10.13
CA THR A 90 14.10 -9.85 -11.42
C THR A 90 13.97 -8.34 -11.56
N VAL A 91 12.79 -7.78 -11.30
CA VAL A 91 12.55 -6.33 -11.37
C VAL A 91 13.43 -5.59 -10.36
N THR A 92 13.54 -6.09 -9.13
CA THR A 92 14.40 -5.50 -8.08
C THR A 92 15.85 -5.37 -8.55
N GLN A 93 16.39 -6.42 -9.17
CA GLN A 93 17.74 -6.40 -9.75
C GLN A 93 17.85 -5.42 -10.92
N TRP A 94 16.87 -5.44 -11.84
CA TRP A 94 16.86 -4.57 -13.02
C TRP A 94 16.81 -3.09 -12.71
N VAL A 95 16.11 -2.70 -11.64
CA VAL A 95 16.04 -1.30 -11.19
C VAL A 95 17.15 -0.94 -10.20
N GLU A 96 18.12 -1.84 -10.00
CA GLU A 96 19.26 -1.68 -9.08
C GLU A 96 18.82 -1.28 -7.67
N TYR A 97 17.68 -1.79 -7.22
CA TYR A 97 17.10 -1.40 -5.95
C TYR A 97 17.59 -2.30 -4.82
N CYS A 98 18.17 -1.68 -3.79
CA CYS A 98 18.54 -2.34 -2.54
C CYS A 98 17.53 -1.92 -1.45
N PRO A 99 16.58 -2.80 -1.06
CA PRO A 99 15.61 -2.48 -0.03
C PRO A 99 16.32 -2.17 1.31
N PRO A 100 15.83 -1.21 2.10
CA PRO A 100 16.36 -0.99 3.43
C PRO A 100 16.08 -2.23 4.31
N SER A 101 17.09 -2.62 5.10
CA SER A 101 17.02 -3.71 6.09
C SER A 101 15.92 -3.51 7.12
#